data_AF-J9F6T7-F1
#
_entry.id   AF-J9F6T7-F1
#
_cell.length_a   1.000
_cell.length_b   1.000
_cell.length_c   1.000
_cell.angle_alpha   90.00
_cell.angle_beta   90.00
_cell.angle_gamma   90.00
#
_symmetry.space_group_name_H-M   'P 1'
#
loop_
_entity.id
_entity.type
_entity.pdbx_description
1 polymer ?
#
loop_
_entity_poly.entity_id
_entity_poly.type
_entity_poly.pdbx_seq_one_letter_code
_entity_poly.pdbx_strand_id
1 'polypeptide(L)'
;MQGHWIIEMSEMIATANAKSIEDIKSFISRAKETYKVPYETHPADRLRQCVFGGSSNTMDFLPLDRSGNRRFLPVMVYPELAEVHILENEAESREYINQLWAEAMTVYRSGSFRLTLSKEMNKELRELQKQFMPEDTKAGLIQAFLENFSGTQVCSKQIYAEALNHPFDEPKQWEIREVNEIMNNSIEGWKAFSNPRIFGKYGRQRGWERTTSGNELSATGSNLPDGFVELTEEEARQMELPF
;
A
#
# COMPACT_ATOMS: atom_id res chain seq x y z
N MET A 1 -8.00 -24.49 11.26
CA MET A 1 -8.39 -24.02 9.91
C MET A 1 -9.01 -25.14 9.07
N GLN A 2 -8.58 -26.40 9.20
CA GLN A 2 -9.16 -27.51 8.44
C GLN A 2 -10.68 -27.68 8.62
N GLY A 3 -11.37 -28.04 7.55
CA GLY A 3 -12.80 -28.33 7.55
C GLY A 3 -13.71 -27.09 7.62
N HIS A 4 -13.14 -25.88 7.69
CA HIS A 4 -13.89 -24.63 7.77
C HIS A 4 -13.71 -23.86 6.46
N TRP A 5 -14.81 -23.39 5.86
CA TRP A 5 -14.76 -22.56 4.64
C TRP A 5 -14.65 -21.08 4.96
N ILE A 6 -15.22 -20.64 6.08
CA ILE A 6 -15.21 -19.25 6.53
C ILE A 6 -14.62 -19.24 7.94
N ILE A 7 -13.60 -18.42 8.15
CA ILE A 7 -12.93 -18.26 9.43
C ILE A 7 -13.02 -16.80 9.83
N GLU A 8 -13.71 -16.54 10.93
CA GLU A 8 -13.70 -15.24 11.58
C GLU A 8 -12.39 -15.06 12.35
N MET A 9 -11.72 -13.93 12.14
CA MET A 9 -10.61 -13.45 12.93
C MET A 9 -11.16 -12.38 13.87
N SER A 10 -11.61 -12.80 15.05
CA SER A 10 -12.04 -11.89 16.11
C SER A 10 -10.87 -10.97 16.45
N GLU A 11 -11.05 -9.66 16.23
CA GLU A 11 -10.02 -8.61 16.37
C GLU A 11 -8.86 -8.68 15.37
N MET A 12 -9.13 -8.28 14.13
CA MET A 12 -8.09 -8.04 13.11
C MET A 12 -6.99 -7.05 13.58
N ILE A 13 -7.30 -6.24 14.60
CA ILE A 13 -6.40 -5.26 15.24
C ILE A 13 -5.20 -5.95 15.94
N ALA A 14 -5.37 -7.14 16.50
CA ALA A 14 -4.24 -7.86 17.11
C ALA A 14 -3.21 -8.31 16.05
N THR A 15 -3.64 -8.48 14.80
CA THR A 15 -2.75 -8.73 13.67
C THR A 15 -2.16 -7.43 13.13
N ALA A 16 -2.90 -6.32 13.08
CA ALA A 16 -2.36 -5.01 12.66
C ALA A 16 -1.23 -4.49 13.58
N ASN A 17 -1.24 -4.86 14.87
CA ASN A 17 -0.16 -4.61 15.83
C ASN A 17 0.97 -5.65 15.79
N ALA A 18 0.92 -6.64 14.89
CA ALA A 18 2.00 -7.62 14.77
C ALA A 18 3.29 -6.91 14.34
N LYS A 19 4.42 -7.38 14.89
CA LYS A 19 5.78 -6.89 14.61
C LYS A 19 6.15 -6.82 13.12
N SER A 20 5.40 -7.49 12.22
CA SER A 20 5.60 -7.32 10.78
C SER A 20 4.29 -7.44 9.98
N ILE A 21 4.03 -6.43 9.15
CA ILE A 21 2.98 -6.43 8.12
C ILE A 21 3.20 -7.58 7.12
N GLU A 22 4.47 -7.94 6.89
CA GLU A 22 4.87 -9.02 5.98
C GLU A 22 4.37 -10.38 6.44
N ASP A 23 4.37 -10.66 7.74
CA ASP A 23 3.87 -11.93 8.28
C ASP A 23 2.37 -12.08 8.06
N ILE A 24 1.60 -10.99 8.21
CA ILE A 24 0.16 -10.99 7.93
C ILE A 24 -0.09 -11.24 6.45
N LYS A 25 0.61 -10.51 5.57
CA LYS A 25 0.52 -10.70 4.12
C LYS A 25 0.86 -12.13 3.73
N SER A 26 1.92 -12.69 4.30
CA SER A 26 2.35 -14.08 4.10
C SER A 26 1.28 -15.04 4.59
N PHE A 27 0.75 -14.84 5.79
CA PHE A 27 -0.28 -15.68 6.38
C PHE A 27 -1.53 -15.73 5.51
N ILE A 28 -2.09 -14.58 5.11
CA ILE A 28 -3.31 -14.51 4.28
C ILE A 28 -3.05 -15.09 2.88
N SER A 29 -1.88 -14.87 2.30
CA SER A 29 -1.56 -15.31 0.93
C SER A 29 -1.15 -16.77 0.80
N ARG A 30 -0.89 -17.47 1.91
CA ARG A 30 -0.46 -18.88 1.87
C ARG A 30 -1.56 -19.75 1.25
N ALA A 31 -1.20 -20.43 0.15
CA ALA A 31 -2.08 -21.37 -0.55
C ALA A 31 -2.12 -22.77 0.09
N LYS A 32 -1.11 -23.10 0.91
CA LYS A 32 -1.01 -24.36 1.62
C LYS A 32 -0.56 -24.17 3.06
N GLU A 33 -1.00 -25.07 3.92
CA GLU A 33 -0.60 -25.19 5.31
C GLU A 33 0.20 -26.48 5.46
N THR A 34 1.43 -26.35 5.95
CA THR A 34 2.26 -27.49 6.32
C THR A 34 2.12 -27.69 7.82
N TYR A 35 1.44 -28.75 8.24
CA TYR A 35 1.34 -29.08 9.66
C TYR A 35 1.38 -30.59 9.89
N LYS A 36 1.82 -30.95 11.09
CA LYS A 36 1.94 -32.34 11.55
C LYS A 36 0.71 -32.68 12.40
N VAL A 37 -0.08 -33.65 11.97
CA VAL A 37 -1.19 -34.17 12.80
C VAL A 37 -0.59 -34.89 14.00
N PRO A 38 -1.23 -34.86 15.18
CA PRO A 38 -0.84 -35.75 16.27
C PRO A 38 -0.66 -37.19 15.77
N TYR A 39 0.42 -37.85 16.20
CA TYR A 39 0.78 -39.22 15.85
C TYR A 39 1.25 -39.47 14.39
N GLU A 40 1.23 -38.47 13.50
CA GLU A 40 1.93 -38.58 12.20
C GLU A 40 3.44 -38.42 12.38
N THR A 41 4.25 -39.10 11.57
CA THR A 41 5.72 -39.00 11.65
C THR A 41 6.24 -37.76 10.92
N HIS A 42 5.64 -37.43 9.79
CA HIS A 42 6.04 -36.33 8.91
C HIS A 42 4.91 -35.31 8.74
N PRO A 43 5.24 -34.01 8.66
CA PRO A 43 4.26 -32.99 8.31
C PRO A 43 3.78 -33.20 6.87
N ALA A 44 2.50 -32.93 6.63
CA ALA A 44 1.90 -32.99 5.31
C ALA A 44 1.44 -31.61 4.86
N ASP A 45 1.60 -31.34 3.57
CA ASP A 45 1.05 -30.16 2.92
C ASP A 45 -0.45 -30.34 2.68
N ARG A 46 -1.23 -29.33 3.05
CA ARG A 46 -2.68 -29.33 2.81
C ARG A 46 -3.08 -28.00 2.20
N LEU A 47 -3.86 -28.06 1.12
CA LEU A 47 -4.31 -26.87 0.41
C LEU A 47 -5.30 -26.10 1.29
N ARG A 48 -5.17 -24.77 1.29
CA ARG A 48 -6.07 -23.90 2.01
C ARG A 48 -7.42 -23.85 1.29
N GLN A 49 -8.49 -24.04 2.07
CA GLN A 49 -9.87 -24.09 1.58
C GLN A 49 -10.78 -23.11 2.33
N CYS A 50 -10.18 -22.11 2.99
CA CYS A 50 -10.91 -21.12 3.79
C CYS A 50 -10.70 -19.70 3.27
N VAL A 51 -11.70 -18.86 3.52
CA VAL A 51 -11.62 -17.40 3.47
C VAL A 51 -11.62 -16.84 4.89
N PHE A 52 -10.96 -15.70 5.07
CA PHE A 52 -10.90 -15.01 6.35
C PHE A 52 -11.80 -13.78 6.32
N GLY A 53 -12.61 -13.62 7.37
CA GLY A 53 -13.39 -12.42 7.64
C GLY A 53 -13.01 -11.86 9.00
N GLY A 54 -13.08 -10.54 9.15
CA GLY A 54 -12.84 -9.88 10.43
C GLY A 54 -13.68 -8.61 10.50
N SER A 55 -14.09 -8.25 11.71
CA SER A 55 -14.72 -6.97 12.00
C SER A 55 -13.75 -6.05 12.75
N SER A 56 -13.89 -4.75 12.53
CA SER A 56 -13.19 -3.72 13.29
C SER A 56 -14.18 -2.60 13.58
N ASN A 57 -14.06 -2.02 14.77
CA ASN A 57 -14.79 -0.81 15.14
C ASN A 57 -14.03 0.47 14.80
N THR A 58 -12.74 0.36 14.47
CA THR A 58 -11.91 1.50 14.05
C THR A 58 -11.82 1.55 12.53
N MET A 59 -11.80 2.77 11.99
CA MET A 59 -11.67 3.01 10.55
C MET A 59 -10.24 2.72 10.07
N ASP A 60 -9.23 3.03 10.87
CA ASP A 60 -7.80 2.91 10.56
C ASP A 60 -7.24 1.48 10.74
N PHE A 61 -8.03 0.46 10.41
CA PHE A 61 -7.68 -0.94 10.71
C PHE A 61 -6.68 -1.55 9.74
N LEU A 62 -6.49 -0.98 8.54
CA LEU A 62 -5.56 -1.52 7.58
C LEU A 62 -4.13 -1.22 8.01
N PRO A 63 -3.18 -2.15 7.79
CA PRO A 63 -1.79 -1.86 8.08
C PRO A 63 -1.30 -0.70 7.22
N LEU A 64 -0.37 0.09 7.77
CA LEU A 64 0.31 1.18 7.05
C LEU A 64 1.27 0.60 6.00
N ASP A 65 0.69 0.10 4.91
CA ASP A 65 1.40 -0.48 3.78
C ASP A 65 1.28 0.44 2.56
N ARG A 66 2.34 1.23 2.34
CA ARG A 66 2.44 2.18 1.23
C ARG A 66 2.46 1.50 -0.14
N SER A 67 2.77 0.19 -0.20
CA SER A 67 2.72 -0.62 -1.43
C SER A 67 1.30 -1.09 -1.80
N GLY A 68 0.34 -0.94 -0.89
CA GLY A 68 -1.08 -1.17 -1.11
C GLY A 68 -1.66 -2.43 -0.48
N ASN A 69 -2.86 -2.29 0.08
CA ASN A 69 -3.56 -3.32 0.86
C ASN A 69 -4.43 -4.28 0.02
N ARG A 70 -3.96 -4.69 -1.17
CA ARG A 70 -4.72 -5.51 -2.16
C ARG A 70 -5.27 -6.86 -1.66
N ARG A 71 -4.89 -7.29 -0.45
CA ARG A 71 -5.30 -8.55 0.19
C ARG A 71 -6.46 -8.35 1.18
N PHE A 72 -6.88 -7.12 1.39
CA PHE A 72 -7.97 -6.73 2.28
C PHE A 72 -9.11 -6.16 1.45
N LEU A 73 -10.32 -6.63 1.72
CA LEU A 73 -11.55 -6.12 1.13
C LEU A 73 -12.36 -5.44 2.23
N PRO A 74 -12.10 -4.15 2.52
CA PRO A 74 -12.90 -3.41 3.49
C PRO A 74 -14.35 -3.31 3.01
N VAL A 75 -15.29 -3.57 3.91
CA VAL A 75 -16.72 -3.36 3.68
C VAL A 75 -17.23 -2.50 4.82
N MET A 76 -17.69 -1.29 4.51
CA MET A 76 -18.27 -0.42 5.52
C MET A 76 -19.68 -0.89 5.85
N VAL A 77 -19.97 -1.07 7.13
CA VAL A 77 -21.28 -1.49 7.62
C VAL A 77 -21.90 -0.34 8.39
N TYR A 78 -23.18 -0.06 8.11
CA TYR A 78 -23.98 1.01 8.72
C TYR A 78 -25.17 0.38 9.46
N PRO A 79 -25.03 0.08 10.77
CA PRO A 79 -26.08 -0.60 11.55
C PRO A 79 -27.42 0.13 11.55
N GLU A 80 -27.40 1.47 11.46
CA GLU A 80 -28.58 2.33 11.41
C GLU A 80 -29.41 2.17 10.13
N LEU A 81 -28.84 1.60 9.08
CA LEU A 81 -29.54 1.29 7.82
C LEU A 81 -30.12 -0.12 7.81
N ALA A 82 -29.93 -0.91 8.88
CA ALA A 82 -30.48 -2.26 8.94
C ALA A 82 -32.01 -2.23 9.07
N GLU A 83 -32.71 -2.76 8.07
CA GLU A 83 -34.18 -2.83 8.06
C GLU A 83 -34.71 -3.94 8.98
N VAL A 84 -33.95 -5.03 9.12
CA VAL A 84 -34.32 -6.22 9.87
C VAL A 84 -33.13 -6.76 10.65
N HIS A 85 -33.36 -7.27 11.85
CA HIS A 85 -32.33 -7.98 12.60
C HIS A 85 -32.43 -9.49 12.36
N ILE A 86 -31.30 -10.16 12.07
CA ILE A 86 -31.26 -11.58 11.69
C ILE A 86 -31.88 -12.53 12.74
N LEU A 87 -31.96 -12.10 14.00
CA LEU A 87 -32.56 -12.87 15.09
C LEU A 87 -34.02 -12.52 15.40
N GLU A 88 -34.62 -11.53 14.74
CA GLU A 88 -36.03 -11.16 14.97
C GLU A 88 -36.99 -12.23 14.45
N ASN A 89 -36.68 -12.81 13.28
CA ASN A 89 -37.44 -13.89 12.68
C ASN A 89 -36.50 -14.97 12.16
N GLU A 90 -36.21 -15.97 12.99
CA GLU A 90 -35.28 -17.04 12.64
C GLU A 90 -35.71 -17.82 11.39
N ALA A 91 -37.01 -18.07 11.21
CA ALA A 91 -37.51 -18.83 10.08
C ALA A 91 -37.22 -18.13 8.74
N GLU A 92 -37.55 -16.84 8.67
CA GLU A 92 -37.30 -16.00 7.50
C GLU A 92 -35.80 -15.82 7.22
N SER A 93 -35.00 -15.58 8.27
CA SER A 93 -33.54 -15.51 8.15
C SER A 93 -32.93 -16.79 7.60
N ARG A 94 -33.42 -17.97 8.02
CA ARG A 94 -32.96 -19.26 7.48
C ARG A 94 -33.35 -19.44 6.02
N GLU A 95 -34.55 -19.04 5.62
CA GLU A 95 -34.97 -19.06 4.21
C GLU A 95 -34.09 -18.15 3.35
N TYR A 96 -33.80 -16.93 3.81
CA TYR A 96 -32.90 -15.99 3.14
C TYR A 96 -31.48 -16.56 2.97
N ILE A 97 -30.90 -17.14 4.03
CA ILE A 97 -29.57 -17.76 3.97
C ILE A 97 -29.55 -18.96 3.01
N ASN A 98 -30.60 -19.78 3.01
CA ASN A 98 -30.72 -20.90 2.08
C ASN A 98 -30.78 -20.42 0.62
N GLN A 99 -31.52 -19.34 0.36
CA GLN A 99 -31.58 -18.72 -0.96
C GLN A 99 -30.19 -18.20 -1.39
N LEU A 100 -29.46 -17.52 -0.50
CA LEU A 100 -28.10 -17.06 -0.76
C LEU A 100 -27.16 -18.22 -1.16
N TRP A 101 -27.24 -19.36 -0.46
CA TRP A 101 -26.46 -20.56 -0.82
C TRP A 101 -26.89 -21.17 -2.16
N ALA A 102 -28.19 -21.16 -2.47
CA ALA A 102 -28.70 -21.63 -3.75
C ALA A 102 -28.18 -20.78 -4.92
N GLU A 103 -28.13 -19.45 -4.76
CA GLU A 103 -27.56 -18.53 -5.74
C GLU A 103 -26.05 -18.73 -5.90
N ALA A 104 -25.31 -18.85 -4.79
CA ALA A 104 -23.88 -19.15 -4.81
C ALA A 104 -23.58 -20.46 -5.55
N MET A 105 -24.38 -21.51 -5.31
CA MET A 105 -24.23 -22.79 -6.01
C MET A 105 -24.57 -22.69 -7.50
N THR A 106 -25.53 -21.85 -7.86
CA THR A 106 -25.88 -21.58 -9.26
C THR A 106 -24.73 -20.91 -9.99
N VAL A 107 -24.12 -19.89 -9.39
CA VAL A 107 -22.92 -19.22 -9.93
C VAL A 107 -21.76 -20.21 -10.07
N TYR A 108 -21.51 -21.02 -9.04
CA TYR A 108 -20.44 -22.03 -9.08
C TYR A 108 -20.67 -23.05 -10.21
N ARG A 109 -21.89 -23.60 -10.33
CA ARG A 109 -22.24 -24.59 -11.36
C ARG A 109 -22.23 -24.02 -12.78
N SER A 110 -22.42 -22.71 -12.94
CA SER A 110 -22.33 -22.05 -14.25
C SER A 110 -20.92 -22.15 -14.87
N GLY A 111 -19.89 -22.38 -14.05
CA GLY A 111 -18.49 -22.37 -14.46
C GLY A 111 -17.97 -21.00 -14.92
N SER A 112 -18.82 -19.98 -14.96
CA SER A 112 -18.56 -18.65 -15.51
C SER A 112 -18.37 -17.62 -14.41
N PHE A 113 -17.42 -17.87 -13.51
CA PHE A 113 -17.09 -16.96 -12.41
C PHE A 113 -15.61 -16.61 -12.42
N ARG A 114 -15.28 -15.45 -11.85
CA ARG A 114 -13.90 -15.02 -11.61
C ARG A 114 -13.71 -14.83 -10.11
N LEU A 115 -12.64 -15.40 -9.58
CA LEU A 115 -12.19 -15.19 -8.19
C LEU A 115 -11.34 -13.92 -8.04
N THR A 116 -11.24 -13.12 -9.10
CA THR A 116 -10.50 -11.86 -9.13
C THR A 116 -11.44 -10.73 -9.51
N LEU A 117 -11.25 -9.57 -8.87
CA LEU A 117 -11.98 -8.36 -9.19
C LEU A 117 -11.60 -7.83 -10.58
N SER A 118 -12.54 -7.14 -11.23
CA SER A 118 -12.27 -6.46 -12.50
C SER A 118 -11.25 -5.33 -12.31
N LYS A 119 -10.67 -4.81 -13.41
CA LYS A 119 -9.72 -3.68 -13.32
C LYS A 119 -10.38 -2.43 -12.72
N GLU A 120 -11.65 -2.19 -13.04
CA GLU A 120 -12.46 -1.07 -12.54
C GLU A 120 -12.72 -1.23 -11.04
N MET A 121 -13.21 -2.40 -10.61
CA MET A 121 -13.43 -2.69 -9.19
C MET A 121 -12.15 -2.60 -8.37
N ASN A 122 -11.00 -3.02 -8.92
CA ASN A 122 -9.71 -2.85 -8.24
C ASN A 122 -9.32 -1.38 -8.09
N LYS A 123 -9.74 -0.49 -9.00
CA LYS A 123 -9.49 0.95 -8.88
C LYS A 123 -10.33 1.55 -7.77
N GLU A 124 -11.62 1.22 -7.72
CA GLU A 124 -12.54 1.64 -6.66
C GLU A 124 -12.09 1.12 -5.30
N LEU A 125 -11.72 -0.16 -5.23
CA LEU A 125 -11.21 -0.78 -4.01
C LEU A 125 -9.98 -0.06 -3.46
N ARG A 126 -9.05 0.38 -4.32
CA ARG A 126 -7.87 1.13 -3.87
C ARG A 126 -8.26 2.45 -3.22
N GLU A 127 -9.25 3.14 -3.79
CA GLU A 127 -9.72 4.41 -3.21
C GLU A 127 -10.43 4.19 -1.88
N LEU A 128 -11.26 3.14 -1.80
CA LEU A 128 -11.89 2.73 -0.56
C LEU A 128 -10.86 2.36 0.51
N GLN A 129 -9.83 1.59 0.15
CA GLN A 129 -8.76 1.17 1.06
C GLN A 129 -8.01 2.35 1.68
N LYS A 130 -7.78 3.44 0.94
CA LYS A 130 -7.11 4.64 1.48
C LYS A 130 -7.85 5.22 2.68
N GLN A 131 -9.19 5.14 2.68
CA GLN A 131 -10.02 5.67 3.77
C GLN A 131 -9.87 4.87 5.07
N PHE A 132 -9.43 3.60 4.96
CA PHE A 132 -9.22 2.72 6.11
C PHE A 132 -7.74 2.57 6.50
N MET A 133 -6.85 3.37 5.90
CA MET A 133 -5.44 3.42 6.29
C MET A 133 -5.24 4.43 7.43
N PRO A 134 -4.35 4.13 8.39
CA PRO A 134 -3.94 5.12 9.38
C PRO A 134 -3.22 6.28 8.70
N GLU A 135 -3.33 7.47 9.28
CA GLU A 135 -2.59 8.64 8.82
C GLU A 135 -1.08 8.42 8.92
N ASP A 136 -0.37 8.69 7.83
CA ASP A 136 1.08 8.63 7.79
C ASP A 136 1.66 9.97 8.25
N THR A 137 1.86 10.10 9.56
CA THR A 137 2.46 11.30 10.18
C THR A 137 3.79 11.68 9.56
N LYS A 138 4.62 10.70 9.16
CA LYS A 138 5.92 10.95 8.51
C LYS A 138 5.72 11.49 7.09
N ALA A 139 4.76 10.97 6.33
CA ALA A 139 4.42 11.52 5.03
C ALA A 139 3.96 12.98 5.15
N GLY A 140 3.15 13.31 6.16
CA GLY A 140 2.74 14.69 6.43
C GLY A 140 3.92 15.63 6.72
N LEU A 141 4.87 15.21 7.56
CA LEU A 141 6.08 15.98 7.85
C LEU A 141 6.96 16.19 6.62
N ILE A 142 7.13 15.14 5.81
CA ILE A 142 7.92 15.19 4.58
C ILE A 142 7.25 16.11 3.56
N GLN A 143 5.94 16.00 3.37
CA GLN A 143 5.18 16.87 2.48
C GLN A 143 5.32 18.36 2.87
N ALA A 144 5.11 18.68 4.16
CA ALA A 144 5.24 20.04 4.67
C ALA A 144 6.65 20.63 4.51
N PHE A 145 7.69 19.79 4.67
CA PHE A 145 9.06 20.17 4.39
C PHE A 145 9.26 20.47 2.90
N LEU A 146 8.81 19.57 2.02
CA LEU A 146 9.01 19.70 0.57
C LEU A 146 8.27 20.90 -0.03
N GLU A 147 7.11 21.27 0.50
CA GLU A 147 6.37 22.46 0.08
C GLU A 147 7.13 23.75 0.38
N ASN A 148 7.77 23.83 1.55
CA ASN A 148 8.59 24.97 1.97
C ASN A 148 10.04 24.91 1.46
N PHE A 149 10.43 23.80 0.83
CA PHE A 149 11.78 23.60 0.32
C PHE A 149 11.97 24.36 -1.00
N SER A 150 12.96 25.24 -1.03
CA SER A 150 13.28 26.08 -2.20
C SER A 150 14.15 25.39 -3.25
N GLY A 151 14.74 24.24 -2.94
CA GLY A 151 15.57 23.50 -3.88
C GLY A 151 14.76 22.65 -4.86
N THR A 152 15.38 22.34 -6.01
CA THR A 152 14.78 21.51 -7.07
C THR A 152 15.02 20.02 -6.87
N GLN A 153 15.95 19.64 -5.98
CA GLN A 153 16.38 18.25 -5.77
C GLN A 153 16.58 17.95 -4.28
N VAL A 154 16.20 16.73 -3.87
CA VAL A 154 16.34 16.24 -2.49
C VAL A 154 16.82 14.79 -2.48
N CYS A 155 17.54 14.37 -1.44
CA CYS A 155 17.95 12.98 -1.23
C CYS A 155 17.36 12.39 0.06
N SER A 156 17.37 11.06 0.18
CA SER A 156 16.76 10.37 1.33
C SER A 156 17.39 10.79 2.67
N LYS A 157 18.73 10.98 2.73
CA LYS A 157 19.40 11.46 3.96
C LYS A 157 19.02 12.90 4.31
N GLN A 158 18.81 13.75 3.31
CA GLN A 158 18.37 15.13 3.55
C GLN A 158 16.97 15.16 4.14
N ILE A 159 16.04 14.42 3.53
CA ILE A 159 14.66 14.30 4.02
C ILE A 159 14.65 13.74 5.45
N TYR A 160 15.42 12.70 5.73
CA TYR A 160 15.53 12.15 7.08
C TYR A 160 16.05 13.18 8.09
N ALA A 161 17.13 13.91 7.75
CA ALA A 161 17.74 14.85 8.67
C ALA A 161 16.87 16.11 8.89
N GLU A 162 16.31 16.67 7.82
CA GLU A 162 15.68 17.99 7.82
C GLU A 162 14.16 17.90 7.99
N ALA A 163 13.49 16.94 7.34
CA ALA A 163 12.03 16.81 7.42
C ALA A 163 11.59 15.99 8.64
N LEU A 164 12.32 14.93 8.99
CA LEU A 164 12.01 14.08 10.16
C LEU A 164 12.74 14.51 11.44
N ASN A 165 13.41 15.67 11.42
CA ASN A 165 14.07 16.28 12.58
C ASN A 165 15.15 15.39 13.24
N HIS A 166 15.95 14.71 12.42
CA HIS A 166 17.11 13.91 12.85
C HIS A 166 18.45 14.50 12.35
N PRO A 167 18.81 15.75 12.74
CA PRO A 167 19.90 16.49 12.11
C PRO A 167 21.30 15.90 12.32
N PHE A 168 21.48 15.08 13.37
CA PHE A 168 22.78 14.52 13.76
C PHE A 168 22.83 12.99 13.70
N ASP A 169 21.72 12.33 13.39
CA ASP A 169 21.65 10.88 13.36
C ASP A 169 21.98 10.35 11.97
N GLU A 170 22.76 9.26 11.90
CA GLU A 170 22.91 8.53 10.66
C GLU A 170 21.75 7.53 10.51
N PRO A 171 20.93 7.66 9.45
CA PRO A 171 19.78 6.79 9.28
C PRO A 171 20.19 5.35 9.03
N LYS A 172 19.48 4.43 9.69
CA LYS A 172 19.55 3.00 9.42
C LYS A 172 18.97 2.71 8.04
N GLN A 173 19.37 1.57 7.47
CA GLN A 173 18.91 1.14 6.14
C GLN A 173 17.38 1.04 6.03
N TRP A 174 16.69 0.63 7.09
CA TRP A 174 15.23 0.53 7.08
C TRP A 174 14.54 1.91 7.12
N GLU A 175 15.12 2.91 7.78
CA GLU A 175 14.61 4.29 7.81
C GLU A 175 14.76 4.94 6.42
N ILE A 176 15.88 4.69 5.73
CA ILE A 176 16.04 5.11 4.33
C ILE A 176 15.02 4.45 3.42
N ARG A 177 14.76 3.14 3.59
CA ARG A 177 13.72 2.44 2.81
C ARG A 177 12.35 3.04 3.07
N GLU A 178 12.03 3.36 4.32
CA GLU A 178 10.77 3.99 4.69
C GLU A 178 10.60 5.37 4.03
N VAL A 179 11.62 6.23 4.08
CA VAL A 179 11.62 7.53 3.37
C VAL A 179 11.41 7.33 1.87
N ASN A 180 12.09 6.35 1.27
CA ASN A 180 11.92 6.04 -0.15
C ASN A 180 10.49 5.58 -0.47
N GLU A 181 9.88 4.78 0.40
CA GLU A 181 8.50 4.33 0.22
C GLU A 181 7.50 5.48 0.33
N ILE A 182 7.72 6.41 1.27
CA ILE A 182 6.89 7.62 1.40
C ILE A 182 7.00 8.46 0.13
N MET A 183 8.23 8.80 -0.28
CA MET A 183 8.46 9.66 -1.44
C MET A 183 7.89 9.09 -2.74
N ASN A 184 7.92 7.76 -2.92
CA ASN A 184 7.47 7.14 -4.16
C ASN A 184 5.97 6.85 -4.22
N ASN A 185 5.28 6.73 -3.08
CA ASN A 185 3.88 6.31 -3.04
C ASN A 185 2.92 7.36 -2.47
N SER A 186 3.42 8.28 -1.63
CA SER A 186 2.59 9.23 -0.87
C SER A 186 2.83 10.69 -1.25
N ILE A 187 3.97 11.02 -1.86
CA ILE A 187 4.34 12.40 -2.19
C ILE A 187 4.07 12.66 -3.68
N GLU A 188 3.37 13.76 -3.96
CA GLU A 188 3.07 14.20 -5.31
C GLU A 188 4.03 15.31 -5.77
N GLY A 189 4.24 15.43 -7.09
CA GLY A 189 5.07 16.50 -7.66
C GLY A 189 6.58 16.29 -7.56
N TRP A 190 7.05 15.13 -7.09
CA TRP A 190 8.47 14.77 -7.05
C TRP A 190 8.72 13.46 -7.81
N LYS A 191 9.79 13.41 -8.61
CA LYS A 191 10.14 12.25 -9.43
C LYS A 191 11.51 11.72 -9.06
N ALA A 192 11.60 10.40 -8.85
CA ALA A 192 12.87 9.75 -8.57
C ALA A 192 13.76 9.73 -9.82
N PHE A 193 15.02 10.14 -9.68
CA PHE A 193 15.99 10.01 -10.76
C PHE A 193 16.75 8.67 -10.70
N SER A 194 17.24 8.20 -11.86
CA SER A 194 17.90 6.90 -11.99
C SER A 194 19.34 6.91 -11.47
N ASN A 195 20.10 7.97 -11.77
CA ASN A 195 21.53 8.05 -11.52
C ASN A 195 21.83 8.79 -10.21
N PRO A 196 22.65 8.23 -9.28
CA PRO A 196 23.02 8.92 -8.05
C PRO A 196 23.71 10.26 -8.31
N ARG A 197 23.22 11.33 -7.68
CA ARG A 197 23.75 12.71 -7.75
C ARG A 197 24.45 13.08 -6.43
N ILE A 198 25.27 14.13 -6.43
CA ILE A 198 25.99 14.59 -5.24
C ILE A 198 25.17 15.65 -4.51
N PHE A 199 24.91 15.43 -3.23
CA PHE A 199 24.14 16.32 -2.36
C PHE A 199 25.04 16.86 -1.25
N GLY A 200 25.72 17.99 -1.45
CA GLY A 200 26.49 18.72 -0.43
C GLY A 200 27.09 17.85 0.69
N LYS A 201 26.63 18.06 1.93
CA LYS A 201 27.05 17.31 3.14
C LYS A 201 26.60 15.84 3.20
N TYR A 202 25.71 15.41 2.32
CA TYR A 202 25.12 14.06 2.26
C TYR A 202 25.80 13.11 1.25
N GLY A 203 26.70 13.62 0.40
CA GLY A 203 27.46 12.82 -0.56
C GLY A 203 26.64 12.32 -1.75
N ARG A 204 27.14 11.28 -2.43
CA ARG A 204 26.54 10.73 -3.66
C ARG A 204 25.41 9.76 -3.35
N GLN A 205 24.17 10.12 -3.70
CA GLN A 205 22.97 9.33 -3.40
C GLN A 205 21.90 9.41 -4.49
N ARG A 206 20.97 8.45 -4.46
CA ARG A 206 19.71 8.56 -5.21
C ARG A 206 18.78 9.54 -4.49
N GLY A 207 17.83 10.10 -5.22
CA GLY A 207 16.94 11.13 -4.70
C GLY A 207 15.81 11.45 -5.68
N TRP A 208 15.18 12.59 -5.46
CA TRP A 208 14.04 13.07 -6.23
C TRP A 208 14.28 14.48 -6.71
N GLU A 209 13.72 14.79 -7.87
CA GLU A 209 13.66 16.13 -8.43
C GLU A 209 12.21 16.59 -8.50
N ARG A 210 11.98 17.89 -8.27
CA ARG A 210 10.66 18.49 -8.35
C ARG A 210 10.20 18.43 -9.81
N THR A 211 9.01 17.93 -10.04
CA THR A 211 8.38 17.91 -11.36
C THR A 211 8.06 19.36 -11.69
N THR A 212 8.74 19.93 -12.69
CA THR A 212 8.40 21.24 -13.22
C THR A 212 6.99 21.16 -13.81
N SER A 213 6.00 21.70 -13.11
CA SER A 213 4.74 22.09 -13.74
C SER A 213 5.11 23.12 -14.79
N GLY A 214 4.95 22.77 -16.07
CA GLY A 214 5.36 23.55 -17.23
C GLY A 214 4.60 24.88 -17.41
N ASN A 215 4.72 25.78 -16.45
CA ASN A 215 4.17 27.13 -16.48
C ASN A 215 5.19 28.22 -16.13
N GLU A 216 6.49 27.90 -16.13
CA GLU A 216 7.52 28.92 -16.34
C GLU A 216 7.94 28.84 -17.81
N LEU A 217 7.44 29.80 -18.59
CA LEU A 217 7.98 30.12 -19.91
C LEU A 217 9.49 30.37 -19.74
N SER A 218 10.31 29.40 -20.14
CA SER A 218 11.73 29.62 -20.34
C SER A 218 11.90 30.61 -21.49
N ALA A 219 12.07 31.88 -21.11
CA ALA A 219 12.46 32.94 -22.01
C ALA A 219 13.94 32.78 -22.39
N THR A 220 14.24 31.79 -23.24
CA THR A 220 15.38 31.83 -24.17
C THR A 220 15.17 30.72 -25.19
N GLY A 221 14.91 31.13 -26.43
CA GLY A 221 14.60 30.21 -27.51
C GLY A 221 15.81 29.47 -28.05
N SER A 222 15.66 28.17 -28.21
CA SER A 222 16.20 27.40 -29.35
C SER A 222 15.37 26.13 -29.51
N ASN A 223 14.62 26.06 -30.63
CA ASN A 223 13.87 24.87 -31.02
C ASN A 223 14.84 23.70 -31.27
N LEU A 224 14.91 22.75 -30.33
CA LEU A 224 15.50 21.43 -30.54
C LEU A 224 14.35 20.40 -30.70
N PRO A 225 14.49 19.40 -31.59
CA PRO A 225 13.39 18.49 -31.92
C PRO A 225 13.08 17.51 -30.79
N ASP A 226 11.81 17.09 -30.76
CA ASP A 226 11.09 16.30 -29.76
C ASP A 226 11.96 15.34 -28.91
N GLY A 227 11.96 15.60 -27.59
CA GLY A 227 12.45 14.68 -26.56
C GLY A 227 13.80 15.04 -25.91
N PHE A 228 14.50 16.06 -26.40
CA PHE A 228 15.75 16.53 -25.78
C PHE A 228 15.50 17.80 -24.95
N VAL A 229 15.79 17.71 -23.65
CA VAL A 229 15.82 18.85 -22.73
C VAL A 229 17.28 19.25 -22.53
N GLU A 230 17.60 20.53 -22.72
CA GLU A 230 18.94 21.05 -22.40
C GLU A 230 19.18 20.90 -20.90
N LEU A 231 20.26 20.21 -20.55
CA LEU A 231 20.71 20.06 -19.18
C LEU A 231 21.36 21.36 -18.74
N THR A 232 21.02 21.83 -17.54
CA THR A 232 21.78 22.93 -16.93
C THR A 232 23.24 22.51 -16.70
N GLU A 233 24.18 23.46 -16.70
CA GLU A 233 25.61 23.15 -16.47
C GLU A 233 25.82 22.39 -15.14
N GLU A 234 25.01 22.67 -14.14
CA GLU A 234 25.00 21.96 -12.86
C GLU A 234 24.58 20.49 -13.02
N GLU A 235 23.55 20.21 -13.80
CA GLU A 235 23.06 18.85 -14.07
C GLU A 235 24.02 18.04 -14.95
N ALA A 236 24.63 18.67 -15.96
CA ALA A 236 25.64 18.04 -16.80
C ALA A 236 26.88 17.66 -15.99
N ARG A 237 27.32 18.55 -15.09
CA ARG A 237 28.44 18.31 -14.18
C ARG A 237 28.13 17.24 -13.13
N GLN A 238 26.89 17.17 -12.65
CA GLN A 238 26.43 16.09 -11.74
C GLN A 238 26.39 14.71 -12.42
N MET A 239 26.19 14.67 -13.74
CA MET A 239 26.13 13.42 -14.51
C MET A 239 27.49 12.97 -15.07
N GLU A 240 28.59 13.66 -14.73
CA GLU A 240 29.95 13.36 -15.21
C GLU A 240 30.03 13.27 -16.76
N LEU A 241 29.16 14.00 -17.47
CA LEU A 241 29.20 14.05 -18.93
C LEU A 241 30.42 14.89 -19.36
N PRO A 242 31.25 14.39 -20.29
CA PRO A 242 32.37 15.17 -20.82
C PRO A 242 31.80 16.36 -21.62
N PHE A 243 32.27 17.55 -21.25
CA PHE A 243 32.02 18.82 -21.94
C PHE A 243 32.70 18.87 -23.31
#